data_AF-A0A7Y0SKY4-F1
#
_entry.id   AF-A0A7Y0SKY4-F1
#
_cell.length_a   1.000
_cell.length_b   1.000
_cell.length_c   1.000
_cell.angle_alpha   90.00
_cell.angle_beta   90.00
_cell.angle_gamma   90.00
#
_symmetry.space_group_name_H-M   'P 1'
#
loop_
_entity.id
_entity.type
_entity.pdbx_description
1 polymer ?
#
loop_
_entity_poly.entity_id
_entity_poly.type
_entity_poly.pdbx_seq_one_letter_code
_entity_poly.pdbx_strand_id
1 'polypeptide(L)'
;MDSIGGIVGDLEGMTSNTDYGVGQQLVSVRHLPIYFDAQGSKEAGLLNPASTVKVLEDKGEFVEIEIDGWRKAKGFGRVIQEDFGKNIATASLMKEAATDSNIVTTGEKKVDELTGLPWEKVAAKVWIKKESMLNDINPVW
;
A
#
# COMPACT_ATOMS: atom_id res chain seq x y z
N MET A 1 -23.01 26.62 0.93
CA MET A 1 -22.10 26.16 -0.13
C MET A 1 -21.65 24.78 0.30
N ASP A 2 -22.36 23.75 -0.15
CA ASP A 2 -21.91 22.37 0.06
C ASP A 2 -20.62 22.20 -0.76
N SER A 3 -19.54 21.82 -0.08
CA SER A 3 -18.27 21.45 -0.71
C SER A 3 -18.57 20.45 -1.82
N ILE A 4 -18.26 20.81 -3.06
CA ILE A 4 -18.44 19.98 -4.27
C ILE A 4 -17.58 18.68 -4.17
N GLY A 5 -16.76 18.51 -3.12
CA GLY A 5 -15.82 17.40 -2.96
C GLY A 5 -16.25 16.24 -2.04
N GLY A 6 -17.24 16.41 -1.15
CA GLY A 6 -17.56 15.41 -0.12
C GLY A 6 -16.37 15.04 0.79
N ILE A 7 -16.51 14.00 1.62
CA ILE A 7 -15.46 13.57 2.57
C ILE A 7 -14.12 13.33 1.87
N VAL A 8 -14.12 12.73 0.67
CA VAL A 8 -12.88 12.48 -0.06
C VAL A 8 -12.22 13.79 -0.53
N GLY A 9 -13.00 14.78 -0.96
CA GLY A 9 -12.47 16.10 -1.32
C GLY A 9 -11.89 16.85 -0.13
N ASP A 10 -12.50 16.72 1.05
CA ASP A 10 -11.99 17.29 2.28
C ASP A 10 -10.66 16.64 2.67
N LEU A 11 -10.56 15.30 2.57
CA LEU A 11 -9.31 14.56 2.78
C LEU A 11 -8.22 14.97 1.81
N GLU A 12 -8.55 15.13 0.51
CA GLU A 12 -7.60 15.60 -0.50
C GLU A 12 -7.02 16.98 -0.15
N GLY A 13 -7.85 17.89 0.36
CA GLY A 13 -7.39 19.20 0.82
C GLY A 13 -6.30 19.11 1.91
N MET A 14 -6.36 18.09 2.76
CA MET A 14 -5.41 17.87 3.84
C MET A 14 -4.06 17.32 3.36
N THR A 15 -4.02 16.64 2.20
CA THR A 15 -2.81 15.96 1.67
C THR A 15 -1.67 16.93 1.35
N SER A 16 -1.97 18.21 1.16
CA SER A 16 -0.99 19.28 0.91
C SER A 16 0.03 19.46 2.04
N ASN A 17 -0.30 18.99 3.26
CA ASN A 17 0.57 19.10 4.44
C ASN A 17 1.28 17.79 4.79
N THR A 18 1.20 16.79 3.92
CA THR A 18 1.75 15.47 4.21
C THR A 18 3.27 15.49 4.21
N ASP A 19 3.85 15.02 5.32
CA ASP A 19 5.27 14.78 5.47
C ASP A 19 5.62 13.41 4.89
N TYR A 20 6.38 13.40 3.79
CA TYR A 20 6.87 12.21 3.11
C TYR A 20 8.29 11.82 3.57
N GLY A 21 8.76 12.33 4.71
CA GLY A 21 10.08 12.02 5.26
C GLY A 21 10.30 10.53 5.51
N VAL A 22 11.55 10.08 5.41
CA VAL A 22 11.93 8.69 5.70
C VAL A 22 11.52 8.32 7.13
N GLY A 23 10.87 7.16 7.26
CA GLY A 23 10.35 6.65 8.52
C GLY A 23 8.93 7.12 8.84
N GLN A 24 8.35 8.07 8.08
CA GLN A 24 6.96 8.44 8.24
C GLN A 24 6.02 7.30 7.88
N GLN A 25 4.88 7.27 8.57
CA GLN A 25 3.74 6.48 8.16
C GLN A 25 2.82 7.35 7.31
N LEU A 26 2.29 6.75 6.26
CA LEU A 26 1.38 7.38 5.33
C LEU A 26 0.12 6.54 5.16
N VAL A 27 -1.01 7.20 4.99
CA VAL A 27 -2.33 6.61 4.77
C VAL A 27 -2.87 7.11 3.45
N SER A 28 -3.22 6.21 2.54
CA SER A 28 -3.78 6.56 1.23
C SER A 28 -5.21 7.07 1.33
N VAL A 29 -5.51 8.16 0.64
CA VAL A 29 -6.87 8.71 0.48
C VAL A 29 -7.57 8.09 -0.73
N ARG A 30 -6.80 7.76 -1.77
CA ARG A 30 -7.29 7.21 -3.04
C ARG A 30 -6.60 5.91 -3.41
N HIS A 31 -7.12 5.29 -4.46
CA HIS A 31 -6.35 4.30 -5.18
C HIS A 31 -5.16 4.98 -5.84
N LEU A 32 -3.96 4.49 -5.57
CA LEU A 32 -2.72 5.06 -6.09
C LEU A 32 -1.92 4.00 -6.86
N PRO A 33 -1.42 4.31 -8.05
CA PRO A 33 -0.48 3.44 -8.72
C PRO A 33 0.79 3.31 -7.86
N ILE A 34 1.30 2.10 -7.77
CA ILE A 34 2.62 1.81 -7.21
C ILE A 34 3.54 1.36 -8.34
N TYR A 35 4.83 1.62 -8.22
CA TYR A 35 5.80 1.50 -9.30
C TYR A 35 7.01 0.68 -8.88
N PHE A 36 7.70 0.12 -9.88
CA PHE A 36 8.96 -0.59 -9.67
C PHE A 36 10.14 0.36 -9.42
N ASP A 37 10.01 1.64 -9.81
CA ASP A 37 11.12 2.57 -9.88
C ASP A 37 10.74 3.98 -9.40
N ALA A 38 11.76 4.74 -9.02
CA ALA A 38 11.65 6.10 -8.51
C ALA A 38 11.31 7.17 -9.58
N GLN A 39 11.02 6.76 -10.81
CA GLN A 39 10.61 7.65 -11.90
C GLN A 39 9.15 7.42 -12.29
N GLY A 40 8.47 6.44 -11.68
CA GLY A 40 7.10 6.06 -12.04
C GLY A 40 6.99 5.48 -13.46
N SER A 41 8.07 4.92 -14.00
CA SER A 41 8.13 4.51 -15.41
C SER A 41 7.43 3.19 -15.69
N LYS A 42 7.35 2.31 -14.68
CA LYS A 42 6.71 1.00 -14.77
C LYS A 42 5.85 0.72 -13.54
N GLU A 43 4.55 0.56 -13.77
CA GLU A 43 3.60 0.19 -12.71
C GLU A 43 3.89 -1.21 -12.17
N ALA A 44 3.87 -1.32 -10.84
CA ALA A 44 3.98 -2.55 -10.07
C ALA A 44 2.63 -3.00 -9.49
N GLY A 45 1.59 -2.16 -9.52
CA GLY A 45 0.27 -2.48 -8.99
C GLY A 45 -0.53 -1.26 -8.56
N LEU A 46 -1.41 -1.47 -7.57
CA LEU A 46 -2.29 -0.45 -7.01
C LEU A 46 -2.31 -0.53 -5.47
N LEU A 47 -2.15 0.60 -4.80
CA LEU A 47 -2.44 0.78 -3.38
C LEU A 47 -3.92 1.19 -3.24
N ASN A 48 -4.65 0.58 -2.32
CA ASN A 48 -6.06 0.92 -2.07
C ASN A 48 -6.18 2.11 -1.10
N PRO A 49 -7.32 2.81 -1.02
CA PRO A 49 -7.60 3.78 0.04
C PRO A 49 -7.51 3.18 1.45
N ALA A 50 -7.33 4.03 2.45
CA ALA A 50 -7.21 3.66 3.87
C ALA A 50 -6.10 2.63 4.15
N SER A 51 -5.05 2.62 3.32
CA SER A 51 -3.92 1.71 3.46
C SER A 51 -2.74 2.42 4.11
N THR A 52 -2.24 1.86 5.21
CA THR A 52 -1.08 2.39 5.92
C THR A 52 0.21 1.79 5.36
N VAL A 53 1.19 2.63 5.08
CA VAL A 53 2.50 2.26 4.53
C VAL A 53 3.60 3.06 5.22
N LYS A 54 4.85 2.58 5.15
CA LYS A 54 6.00 3.27 5.75
C LYS A 54 6.95 3.78 4.67
N VAL A 55 7.42 5.02 4.78
CA VAL A 55 8.45 5.57 3.86
C VAL A 55 9.83 4.98 4.19
N LEU A 56 10.49 4.45 3.17
CA LEU A 56 11.84 3.90 3.23
C LEU A 56 12.89 4.83 2.61
N GLU A 57 12.55 5.48 1.50
CA GLU A 57 13.46 6.37 0.76
C GLU A 57 12.67 7.52 0.11
N ASP A 58 13.31 8.68 -0.04
CA ASP A 58 12.77 9.84 -0.75
C ASP A 58 13.65 10.19 -1.96
N LYS A 59 13.05 10.20 -3.16
CA LYS A 59 13.69 10.61 -4.41
C LYS A 59 12.85 11.66 -5.15
N GLY A 60 12.56 12.77 -4.49
CA GLY A 60 11.96 13.95 -5.13
C GLY A 60 10.45 13.80 -5.25
N GLU A 61 9.93 13.55 -6.45
CA GLU A 61 8.48 13.37 -6.67
C GLU A 61 7.96 12.00 -6.20
N PHE A 62 8.87 11.05 -5.99
CA PHE A 62 8.54 9.68 -5.59
C PHE A 62 9.21 9.32 -4.26
N VAL A 63 8.54 8.45 -3.50
CA VAL A 63 9.10 7.80 -2.32
C VAL A 63 9.01 6.28 -2.47
N GLU A 64 10.01 5.58 -1.94
CA GLU A 64 9.90 4.14 -1.73
C GLU A 64 9.13 3.90 -0.44
N ILE A 65 8.14 3.01 -0.50
CA ILE A 65 7.32 2.62 0.64
C ILE A 65 7.42 1.12 0.89
N GLU A 66 7.24 0.74 2.15
CA GLU A 66 7.00 -0.63 2.59
C GLU A 66 5.51 -0.83 2.83
N ILE A 67 4.96 -1.85 2.17
CA ILE A 67 3.60 -2.35 2.40
C ILE A 67 3.73 -3.68 3.14
N ASP A 68 3.43 -3.66 4.43
CA ASP A 68 3.35 -4.86 5.25
C ASP A 68 1.94 -5.47 5.20
N GLY A 69 1.87 -6.79 5.22
CA GLY A 69 0.59 -7.48 5.34
C GLY A 69 0.67 -8.98 5.17
N TRP A 70 -0.46 -9.58 4.84
CA TRP A 70 -0.62 -11.02 4.62
C TRP A 70 -1.18 -11.30 3.24
N ARG A 71 -0.69 -12.36 2.60
CA ARG A 71 -1.26 -12.84 1.35
C ARG A 71 -1.49 -14.33 1.39
N LYS A 72 -2.39 -14.81 0.54
CA LYS A 72 -2.55 -16.24 0.29
C LYS A 72 -1.31 -16.76 -0.44
N ALA A 73 -0.69 -17.82 0.08
CA ALA A 73 0.49 -18.48 -0.51
C ALA A 73 0.10 -19.41 -1.68
N LYS A 74 -0.96 -19.05 -2.43
CA LYS A 74 -1.47 -19.80 -3.57
C LYS A 74 -1.60 -18.87 -4.78
N GLY A 75 -1.32 -19.42 -5.97
CA GLY A 75 -1.30 -18.63 -7.20
C GLY A 75 -0.11 -17.66 -7.19
N PHE A 76 -0.33 -16.44 -7.67
CA PHE A 76 0.73 -15.42 -7.79
C PHE A 76 0.87 -14.50 -6.57
N GLY A 77 0.09 -14.69 -5.50
CA GLY A 77 0.22 -13.88 -4.28
C GLY A 77 0.06 -12.37 -4.52
N ARG A 78 -0.87 -11.97 -5.39
CA ARG A 78 -1.00 -10.57 -5.86
C ARG A 78 -1.69 -9.63 -4.89
N VAL A 79 -2.54 -10.12 -4.00
CA VAL A 79 -3.30 -9.27 -3.07
C VAL A 79 -2.66 -9.34 -1.70
N ILE A 80 -2.25 -8.18 -1.19
CA ILE A 80 -1.80 -7.98 0.18
C ILE A 80 -3.01 -7.52 0.99
N GLN A 81 -3.34 -8.30 2.01
CA GLN A 81 -4.36 -7.99 3.00
C GLN A 81 -3.69 -7.40 4.24
N GLU A 82 -4.39 -6.54 4.95
CA GLU A 82 -3.90 -5.89 6.17
C GLU A 82 -3.47 -6.91 7.24
N ASP A 83 -4.27 -7.97 7.45
CA ASP A 83 -4.01 -8.97 8.47
C ASP A 83 -4.43 -10.39 8.04
N PHE A 84 -3.91 -11.39 8.75
CA PHE A 84 -4.17 -12.81 8.52
C PHE A 84 -5.67 -13.12 8.59
N GLY A 85 -6.20 -13.79 7.56
CA GLY A 85 -7.60 -14.19 7.50
C GLY A 85 -8.59 -13.03 7.37
N LYS A 86 -8.12 -11.79 7.23
CA LYS A 86 -8.97 -10.62 6.94
C LYS A 86 -9.03 -10.38 5.43
N ASN A 87 -10.20 -9.95 4.95
CA ASN A 87 -10.40 -9.55 3.55
C ASN A 87 -10.39 -8.02 3.41
N ILE A 88 -9.42 -7.36 4.04
CA ILE A 88 -9.20 -5.92 3.94
C ILE A 88 -7.96 -5.72 3.07
N ALA A 89 -8.16 -5.44 1.78
CA ALA A 89 -7.08 -5.39 0.82
C ALA A 89 -6.34 -4.05 0.91
N THR A 90 -5.06 -4.11 1.23
CA THR A 90 -4.15 -2.95 1.28
C THR A 90 -3.61 -2.63 -0.11
N ALA A 91 -3.15 -3.65 -0.84
CA ALA A 91 -2.58 -3.46 -2.17
C ALA A 91 -2.83 -4.66 -3.08
N SER A 92 -2.84 -4.37 -4.39
CA SER A 92 -2.91 -5.36 -5.45
C SER A 92 -1.70 -5.20 -6.37
N LEU A 93 -0.74 -6.13 -6.27
CA LEU A 93 0.44 -6.19 -7.11
C LEU A 93 0.12 -6.77 -8.50
N MET A 94 0.84 -6.30 -9.52
CA MET A 94 0.95 -7.00 -10.79
C MET A 94 1.69 -8.33 -10.58
N LYS A 95 1.48 -9.28 -11.49
CA LYS A 95 2.09 -10.62 -11.39
C LYS A 95 3.61 -10.52 -11.24
N GLU A 96 4.25 -9.69 -12.06
CA GLU A 96 5.70 -9.51 -12.05
C GLU A 96 6.21 -9.06 -10.68
N ALA A 97 5.63 -7.99 -10.12
CA ALA A 97 5.98 -7.48 -8.79
C ALA A 97 5.73 -8.51 -7.69
N ALA A 98 4.59 -9.21 -7.73
CA ALA A 98 4.21 -10.19 -6.72
C ALA A 98 5.15 -11.42 -6.65
N THR A 99 5.87 -11.70 -7.75
CA THR A 99 6.79 -12.84 -7.86
C THR A 99 8.27 -12.45 -7.83
N ASP A 100 8.58 -11.16 -7.78
CA ASP A 100 9.95 -10.66 -7.71
C ASP A 100 10.43 -10.59 -6.25
N SER A 101 11.49 -11.34 -5.93
CA SER A 101 12.08 -11.38 -4.58
C SER A 101 12.80 -10.09 -4.18
N ASN A 102 13.08 -9.19 -5.12
CA ASN A 102 13.60 -7.86 -4.84
C ASN A 102 12.49 -6.90 -4.40
N ILE A 103 11.24 -7.17 -4.79
CA ILE A 103 10.06 -6.37 -4.43
C ILE A 103 9.39 -6.96 -3.19
N VAL A 104 9.13 -8.27 -3.16
CA VAL A 104 8.39 -8.93 -2.10
C VAL A 104 9.31 -9.86 -1.31
N THR A 105 9.38 -9.62 0.00
CA THR A 105 9.94 -10.57 0.95
C THR A 105 8.82 -11.33 1.66
N THR A 106 9.04 -12.62 1.93
CA THR A 106 8.10 -13.49 2.63
C THR A 106 8.62 -13.83 4.02
N GLY A 107 7.70 -13.96 4.98
CA GLY A 107 8.00 -14.22 6.38
C GLY A 107 7.21 -15.40 6.94
N GLU A 108 6.58 -15.19 8.10
CA GLU A 108 5.78 -16.18 8.80
C GLU A 108 4.72 -16.82 7.90
N LYS A 109 4.50 -18.13 8.04
CA LYS A 109 3.48 -18.90 7.32
C LYS A 109 2.43 -19.42 8.29
N LYS A 110 1.16 -19.29 7.90
CA LYS A 110 0.01 -19.79 8.67
C LYS A 110 -0.97 -20.49 7.75
N VAL A 111 -1.76 -21.41 8.30
CA VAL A 111 -2.93 -21.97 7.61
C VAL A 111 -4.16 -21.44 8.32
N ASP A 112 -5.08 -20.89 7.56
CA ASP A 112 -6.40 -20.51 8.09
C ASP A 112 -7.19 -21.79 8.38
N GLU A 113 -7.46 -22.06 9.66
CA GLU A 113 -8.14 -23.27 10.10
C GLU A 113 -9.58 -23.39 9.56
N LEU A 114 -10.23 -22.26 9.27
CA LEU A 114 -11.60 -22.25 8.75
C LEU A 114 -11.65 -22.56 7.25
N THR A 115 -10.65 -22.14 6.49
CA THR A 115 -10.65 -22.25 5.02
C THR A 115 -9.64 -23.26 4.47
N GLY A 116 -8.69 -23.71 5.29
CA GLY A 116 -7.54 -24.55 4.89
C GLY A 116 -6.55 -23.83 3.96
N LEU A 117 -6.70 -22.52 3.75
CA LEU A 117 -5.84 -21.78 2.83
C LEU A 117 -4.49 -21.48 3.50
N PRO A 118 -3.36 -21.71 2.81
CA PRO A 118 -2.07 -21.27 3.29
C PRO A 118 -1.90 -19.78 3.06
N TRP A 119 -1.36 -19.10 4.05
CA TRP A 119 -1.06 -17.68 4.07
C TRP A 119 0.41 -17.46 4.46
N GLU A 120 0.96 -16.36 4.00
CA GLU A 120 2.28 -15.89 4.38
C GLU A 120 2.25 -14.39 4.64
N LYS A 121 2.99 -13.96 5.67
CA LYS A 121 3.28 -12.55 5.91
C LYS A 121 4.26 -12.06 4.85
N VAL A 122 4.05 -10.86 4.35
CA VAL A 122 4.88 -10.24 3.31
C VAL A 122 5.17 -8.78 3.62
N ALA A 123 6.31 -8.33 3.12
CA ALA A 123 6.64 -6.91 3.01
C ALA A 123 6.99 -6.64 1.54
N ALA A 124 6.30 -5.68 0.92
CA ALA A 124 6.55 -5.25 -0.46
C ALA A 124 7.19 -3.86 -0.49
N LYS A 125 8.29 -3.71 -1.20
CA LYS A 125 8.99 -2.43 -1.42
C LYS A 125 8.71 -1.91 -2.81
N VAL A 126 8.00 -0.80 -2.91
CA VAL A 126 7.53 -0.22 -4.17
C VAL A 126 7.57 1.30 -4.08
N TRP A 127 7.56 1.96 -5.23
CA TRP A 127 7.58 3.42 -5.31
C TRP A 127 6.17 3.99 -5.47
N ILE A 128 5.87 5.11 -4.82
CA ILE A 128 4.66 5.89 -5.06
C ILE A 128 5.02 7.33 -5.36
N LYS A 129 4.18 8.00 -6.16
CA LYS A 129 4.25 9.44 -6.31
C LYS A 129 3.74 10.10 -5.02
N LYS A 130 4.33 11.24 -4.64
CA LYS A 130 3.91 12.02 -3.47
C LYS A 130 2.58 12.74 -3.75
N GLU A 131 1.48 12.01 -3.63
CA GLU A 131 0.12 12.53 -3.80
C GLU A 131 -0.89 11.72 -2.99
N SER A 132 -2.03 12.33 -2.65
CA SER A 132 -3.19 11.66 -2.03
C SER A 132 -2.88 10.78 -0.80
N MET A 133 -1.89 11.17 0.02
CA MET A 133 -1.57 10.51 1.29
C MET A 133 -1.76 11.45 2.47
N LEU A 134 -1.95 10.91 3.67
CA LEU A 134 -2.02 11.61 4.97
C LEU A 134 -1.04 10.98 5.96
N ASN A 135 -0.55 11.72 6.96
CA ASN A 135 0.24 11.15 8.05
C ASN A 135 -0.59 10.54 9.19
N ASP A 136 -1.92 10.71 9.17
CA ASP A 136 -2.84 10.21 10.20
C ASP A 136 -4.05 9.55 9.53
N ILE A 137 -4.47 8.40 10.07
CA ILE A 137 -5.66 7.67 9.64
C ILE A 137 -6.95 8.27 10.21
N ASN A 138 -6.89 8.98 11.34
CA ASN A 138 -8.07 9.50 12.03
C ASN A 138 -9.03 10.31 11.13
N PRO A 139 -8.55 11.17 10.21
CA PRO A 139 -9.45 11.91 9.32
C PRO A 139 -10.29 11.02 8.39
N VAL A 140 -9.83 9.79 8.12
CA VAL A 140 -10.52 8.83 7.23
C VAL A 140 -11.78 8.24 7.89
N TRP A 141 -11.88 8.28 9.22
CA TRP A 141 -12.93 7.62 10.02
C TRP A 141 -13.92 8.58 10.69
#